data_AF-A0A8S3DEZ3-F1
#
_entry.id   AF-A0A8S3DEZ3-F1
#
_cell.length_a   1.000
_cell.length_b   1.000
_cell.length_c   1.000
_cell.angle_alpha   90.00
_cell.angle_beta   90.00
_cell.angle_gamma   90.00
#
_symmetry.space_group_name_H-M   'P 1'
#
loop_
_entity.id
_entity.type
_entity.pdbx_description
1 polymer ?
#
loop_
_entity_poly.entity_id
_entity_poly.type
_entity_poly.pdbx_seq_one_letter_code
_entity_poly.pdbx_strand_id
1 'polypeptide(L)'
;GFSENAALITDDRSSLSDISINGLRATKDAVKFYGQGKVHEVPICKGLLDNVKEAHSRYQVDQEKKTQRILKEKEAIAAASKLTKNKELILVEKLQNLLDQRKILQEDLENASKMFNEGNSRLDAAVATKNFAGVAMAQLLIGGAKKKLAVLKTQLGDNNDQMN
;
A
#
# COMPACT_ATOMS: atom_id res chain seq x y z
N GLY A 1 -12.24 15.94 53.78
CA GLY A 1 -11.19 16.95 53.59
C GLY A 1 -10.96 17.11 52.11
N PHE A 2 -11.18 18.30 51.56
CA PHE A 2 -10.95 18.57 50.15
C PHE A 2 -9.44 18.78 49.95
N SER A 3 -8.82 17.90 49.16
CA SER A 3 -7.43 18.08 48.73
C SER A 3 -7.40 19.20 47.69
N GLU A 4 -6.81 20.35 48.04
CA GLU A 4 -6.56 21.45 47.08
C GLU A 4 -5.75 21.00 45.85
N ASN A 5 -5.09 19.83 45.91
CA ASN A 5 -4.36 19.24 44.79
C ASN A 5 -5.27 18.59 43.73
N ALA A 6 -6.52 18.25 44.06
CA ALA A 6 -7.45 17.64 43.11
C ALA A 6 -7.97 18.63 42.06
N ALA A 7 -8.03 19.93 42.39
CA ALA A 7 -8.46 20.99 41.48
C ALA A 7 -7.39 21.38 40.43
N LEU A 8 -6.18 20.83 40.52
CA LEU A 8 -5.04 21.16 39.65
C LEU A 8 -4.69 20.05 38.64
N ILE A 9 -5.45 18.96 38.58
CA ILE A 9 -5.28 17.90 37.57
C ILE A 9 -6.21 18.21 36.41
N THR A 10 -5.83 19.16 35.57
CA THR A 10 -6.36 19.27 34.20
C THR A 10 -5.70 18.20 33.32
N ASP A 11 -6.36 17.77 32.24
CA ASP A 11 -5.83 16.75 31.31
C ASP A 11 -4.39 17.05 30.84
N ASP A 12 -4.01 18.31 30.76
CA ASP A 12 -2.65 18.77 30.44
C ASP A 12 -1.57 18.23 31.39
N ARG A 13 -1.87 18.02 32.68
CA ARG A 13 -0.89 17.46 33.64
C ARG A 13 -0.55 16.00 33.37
N SER A 14 -1.42 15.24 32.72
CA SER A 14 -1.14 13.83 32.35
C SER A 14 -0.05 13.72 31.27
N SER A 15 0.17 14.81 30.51
CA SER A 15 1.18 14.89 29.46
C SER A 15 2.56 15.38 29.93
N LEU A 16 2.66 15.84 31.19
CA LEU A 16 3.88 16.39 31.76
C LEU A 16 4.69 15.32 32.47
N SER A 17 6.00 15.30 32.24
CA SER A 17 6.92 14.46 33.02
C SER A 17 7.00 14.90 34.48
N ASP A 18 7.35 13.98 35.38
CA ASP A 18 7.56 14.29 36.81
C ASP A 18 8.57 15.44 37.02
N ILE A 19 9.60 15.51 36.18
CA ILE A 19 10.60 16.58 36.19
C ILE A 19 9.94 17.94 35.89
N SER A 20 9.06 17.99 34.89
CA SER A 20 8.34 19.21 34.52
C SER A 20 7.38 19.67 35.62
N ILE A 21 6.69 18.72 36.27
CA ILE A 21 5.79 19.00 37.40
C ILE A 21 6.57 19.57 38.59
N ASN A 22 7.71 18.96 38.92
CA ASN A 22 8.57 19.43 40.00
C ASN A 22 9.19 20.80 39.69
N GLY A 23 9.55 21.06 38.43
CA GLY A 23 10.00 22.38 37.97
C GLY A 23 8.93 23.46 38.18
N LEU A 24 7.67 23.19 37.81
CA LEU A 24 6.57 24.14 38.03
C LEU A 24 6.33 24.43 39.52
N ARG A 25 6.43 23.42 40.38
CA ARG A 25 6.32 23.57 41.84
C ARG A 25 7.45 24.45 42.38
N ALA A 26 8.69 24.13 42.02
CA ALA A 26 9.86 24.91 42.43
C ALA A 26 9.77 26.38 42.02
N THR A 27 9.31 26.67 40.79
CA THR A 27 9.08 28.04 40.32
C THR A 27 8.00 28.75 41.12
N LYS A 28 6.87 28.06 41.41
CA LYS A 28 5.79 28.62 42.23
C LYS A 28 6.26 28.93 43.65
N ASP A 29 7.05 28.05 44.25
CA ASP A 29 7.60 28.25 45.58
C ASP A 29 8.59 29.41 45.58
N ALA A 30 9.46 29.52 44.57
CA ALA A 30 10.37 30.65 44.43
C ALA A 30 9.63 31.99 44.32
N VAL A 31 8.53 32.07 43.58
CA VAL A 31 7.72 33.30 43.49
C VAL A 31 7.09 33.66 44.85
N LYS A 32 6.65 32.66 45.62
CA LYS A 32 6.13 32.89 46.98
C LYS A 32 7.20 33.39 47.93
N PHE A 33 8.36 32.76 47.95
CA PHE A 33 9.45 33.08 48.88
C PHE A 33 10.18 34.38 48.53
N TYR A 34 10.49 34.61 47.24
CA TYR A 34 11.32 35.74 46.82
C TYR A 34 10.54 36.93 46.26
N GLY A 35 9.31 36.72 45.79
CA GLY A 35 8.47 37.77 45.18
C GLY A 35 7.20 38.08 45.96
N GLN A 36 7.08 37.64 47.21
CA GLN A 36 5.87 37.81 48.04
C GLN A 36 4.58 37.33 47.36
N GLY A 37 4.68 36.33 46.46
CA GLY A 37 3.57 35.82 45.67
C GLY A 37 3.33 36.52 44.33
N LYS A 38 4.10 37.56 43.99
CA LYS A 38 4.05 38.28 42.71
C LYS A 38 5.30 38.05 41.89
N VAL A 39 5.12 37.65 40.63
CA VAL A 39 6.23 37.27 39.73
C VAL A 39 7.18 38.43 39.45
N HIS A 40 6.66 39.65 39.30
CA HIS A 40 7.46 40.84 38.96
C HIS A 40 8.30 41.38 40.12
N GLU A 41 8.03 40.93 41.36
CA GLU A 41 8.81 41.33 42.55
C GLU A 41 9.98 40.37 42.79
N VAL A 42 10.09 39.26 42.05
CA VAL A 42 11.22 38.32 42.15
C VAL A 42 12.49 38.98 41.56
N PRO A 43 13.59 39.08 42.34
CA PRO A 43 14.83 39.66 41.84
C PRO A 43 15.41 38.87 40.67
N ILE A 44 15.77 39.57 39.59
CA ILE A 44 16.42 38.96 38.43
C ILE A 44 17.91 38.78 38.72
N CYS A 45 18.32 37.55 38.97
CA CYS A 45 19.72 37.19 39.16
C CYS A 45 20.38 36.73 37.86
N LYS A 46 21.70 36.85 37.75
CA LYS A 46 22.47 36.37 36.59
C LYS A 46 22.21 34.89 36.26
N GLY A 47 22.17 34.03 37.29
CA GLY A 47 21.87 32.61 37.11
C GLY A 47 20.48 32.33 36.54
N LEU A 48 19.49 33.18 36.83
CA LEU A 48 18.15 33.06 36.21
C LEU A 48 18.23 33.34 34.71
N LEU A 49 18.97 34.38 34.31
CA LEU A 49 19.17 34.71 32.89
C LEU A 49 19.90 33.60 32.14
N ASP A 50 20.92 33.00 32.76
CA ASP A 50 21.69 31.91 32.15
C ASP A 50 20.81 30.64 31.99
N ASN A 51 20.01 30.30 33.00
CA ASN A 51 19.06 29.19 32.93
C ASN A 51 17.99 29.40 31.85
N VAL A 52 17.48 30.63 31.69
CA VAL A 52 16.50 30.97 30.63
C VAL A 52 17.11 30.79 29.25
N LYS A 53 18.37 31.24 29.05
CA LYS A 53 19.08 31.04 27.78
C LYS A 53 19.27 29.55 27.48
N GLU A 54 19.64 28.75 28.48
CA GLU A 54 19.80 27.31 28.31
C GLU A 54 18.48 26.63 27.98
N ALA A 55 17.40 26.96 28.71
CA ALA A 55 16.07 26.44 28.44
C ALA A 55 15.61 26.78 27.02
N HIS A 56 15.86 28.01 26.57
CA HIS A 56 15.51 28.42 25.22
C HIS A 56 16.34 27.70 24.15
N SER A 57 17.64 27.51 24.37
CA SER A 57 18.50 26.73 23.46
C SER A 57 18.03 25.29 23.33
N ARG A 58 17.69 24.63 24.45
CA ARG A 58 17.12 23.27 24.45
C ARG A 58 15.79 23.20 23.71
N TYR A 59 14.93 24.22 23.89
CA TYR A 59 13.67 24.31 23.18
C TYR A 59 13.85 24.41 21.66
N GLN A 60 14.79 25.23 21.19
CA GLN A 60 15.08 25.35 19.75
C GLN A 60 15.51 24.00 19.16
N VAL A 61 16.42 23.29 19.83
CA VAL A 61 16.87 21.95 19.41
C VAL A 61 15.71 20.95 19.36
N ASP A 62 14.78 21.00 20.33
CA ASP A 62 13.61 20.10 20.33
C ASP A 62 12.65 20.40 19.17
N GLN A 63 12.46 21.68 18.84
CA GLN A 63 11.63 22.09 17.70
C GLN A 63 12.24 21.67 16.35
N GLU A 64 13.56 21.80 16.20
CA GLU A 64 14.27 21.29 15.02
C GLU A 64 14.12 19.77 14.90
N LYS A 65 14.29 19.02 16.00
CA LYS A 65 14.09 17.56 16.02
C LYS A 65 12.68 17.16 15.66
N LYS A 66 11.66 17.86 16.17
CA LYS A 66 10.25 17.63 15.82
C LYS A 66 10.02 17.85 14.33
N THR A 67 10.54 18.95 13.79
CA THR A 67 10.41 19.29 12.37
C THR A 67 11.07 18.23 11.49
N GLN A 68 12.28 17.78 11.85
CA GLN A 68 12.98 16.70 11.14
C GLN A 68 12.23 15.37 11.21
N ARG A 69 11.61 15.02 12.35
CA ARG A 69 10.80 13.80 12.47
C ARG A 69 9.59 13.85 11.53
N ILE A 70 8.87 14.96 11.51
CA ILE A 70 7.70 15.16 10.65
C ILE A 70 8.11 15.07 9.16
N LEU A 71 9.25 15.66 8.79
CA LEU A 71 9.79 15.57 7.43
C LEU A 71 10.10 14.12 7.03
N LYS A 72 10.83 13.38 7.87
CA LYS A 72 11.16 11.96 7.61
C LYS A 72 9.91 11.09 7.50
N GLU A 73 8.91 11.34 8.35
CA GLU A 73 7.65 10.60 8.30
C GLU A 73 6.88 10.90 6.99
N LYS A 74 6.81 12.16 6.57
CA LYS A 74 6.21 12.54 5.28
C LYS A 74 6.95 11.91 4.10
N GLU A 75 8.27 11.89 4.12
CA GLU A 75 9.09 11.23 3.09
C GLU A 75 8.84 9.72 3.05
N ALA A 76 8.75 9.06 4.20
CA ALA A 76 8.44 7.64 4.29
C ALA A 76 7.05 7.32 3.74
N ILE A 77 6.04 8.12 4.08
CA ILE A 77 4.67 7.98 3.54
C ILE A 77 4.66 8.20 2.03
N ALA A 78 5.36 9.23 1.53
CA ALA A 78 5.44 9.50 0.10
C ALA A 78 6.16 8.37 -0.67
N ALA A 79 7.24 7.83 -0.12
CA ALA A 79 7.95 6.70 -0.69
C ALA A 79 7.08 5.43 -0.71
N ALA A 80 6.39 5.12 0.38
CA ALA A 80 5.45 4.01 0.45
C ALA A 80 4.32 4.16 -0.58
N SER A 81 3.72 5.35 -0.69
CA SER A 81 2.68 5.64 -1.67
C SER A 81 3.16 5.45 -3.11
N LYS A 82 4.37 5.92 -3.45
CA LYS A 82 4.97 5.69 -4.78
C LYS A 82 5.18 4.20 -5.05
N LEU A 83 5.65 3.45 -4.06
CA LEU A 83 5.89 2.01 -4.20
C LEU A 83 4.58 1.24 -4.43
N THR A 84 3.51 1.62 -3.73
CA THR A 84 2.17 1.05 -3.93
C THR A 84 1.63 1.36 -5.33
N LYS A 85 1.71 2.62 -5.78
CA LYS A 85 1.27 3.01 -7.13
C LYS A 85 2.02 2.26 -8.24
N ASN A 86 3.33 2.07 -8.09
CA ASN A 86 4.11 1.29 -9.05
C ASN A 86 3.68 -0.18 -9.07
N LYS A 87 3.40 -0.79 -7.91
CA LYS A 87 2.89 -2.17 -7.85
C LYS A 87 1.51 -2.30 -8.50
N GLU A 88 0.62 -1.33 -8.28
CA GLU A 88 -0.70 -1.26 -8.91
C GLU A 88 -0.57 -1.17 -10.44
N LEU A 89 0.29 -0.29 -10.95
CA LEU A 89 0.53 -0.15 -12.39
C LEU A 89 1.02 -1.46 -13.04
N ILE A 90 1.99 -2.13 -12.41
CA ILE A 90 2.51 -3.41 -12.90
C ILE A 90 1.41 -4.48 -12.91
N LEU A 91 0.54 -4.50 -11.89
CA LEU A 91 -0.56 -5.45 -11.81
C LEU A 91 -1.61 -5.20 -12.89
N VAL A 92 -1.94 -3.92 -13.15
CA VAL A 92 -2.87 -3.52 -14.21
C VAL A 92 -2.33 -3.93 -15.58
N GLU A 93 -1.05 -3.68 -15.86
CA GLU A 93 -0.41 -4.08 -17.11
C GLU A 93 -0.39 -5.61 -17.28
N LYS A 94 -0.09 -6.35 -16.21
CA LYS A 94 -0.15 -7.81 -16.23
C LYS A 94 -1.56 -8.33 -16.52
N LEU A 95 -2.59 -7.76 -15.90
CA LEU A 95 -3.98 -8.13 -16.15
C LEU A 95 -4.41 -7.83 -17.59
N GLN A 96 -4.00 -6.69 -18.13
CA GLN A 96 -4.31 -6.33 -19.52
C GLN A 96 -3.68 -7.33 -20.49
N ASN A 97 -2.41 -7.69 -20.29
CA ASN A 97 -1.72 -8.69 -21.10
C ASN A 97 -2.40 -10.07 -21.03
N LEU A 98 -2.85 -10.49 -19.85
CA LEU A 98 -3.57 -11.76 -19.69
C LEU A 98 -4.93 -11.74 -20.40
N LEU A 99 -5.66 -10.62 -20.37
CA LEU A 99 -6.91 -10.44 -21.09
C LEU A 99 -6.73 -10.49 -22.60
N ASP A 100 -5.69 -9.83 -23.13
CA ASP A 100 -5.39 -9.84 -24.56
C ASP A 100 -5.00 -11.25 -25.03
N GLN A 101 -4.18 -11.97 -24.25
CA GLN A 101 -3.86 -13.38 -24.51
C GLN A 101 -5.10 -14.27 -24.50
N ARG A 102 -6.00 -14.08 -23.53
CA ARG A 102 -7.25 -14.82 -23.45
C ARG A 102 -8.10 -14.64 -24.71
N LYS A 103 -8.20 -13.41 -25.21
CA LYS A 103 -8.95 -13.10 -26.43
C LYS A 103 -8.38 -13.85 -27.63
N ILE A 104 -7.06 -13.82 -27.81
CA ILE A 104 -6.37 -14.55 -28.88
C ILE A 104 -6.63 -16.06 -28.76
N LEU A 105 -6.48 -16.63 -27.57
CA LEU A 105 -6.73 -18.06 -27.33
C LEU A 105 -8.18 -18.47 -27.62
N GLN A 106 -9.14 -17.60 -27.30
CA GLN A 106 -10.57 -17.83 -27.62
C GLN A 106 -10.82 -17.81 -29.12
N GLU A 107 -10.27 -16.84 -29.85
CA GLU A 107 -10.37 -16.77 -31.32
C GLU A 107 -9.75 -18.00 -31.98
N ASP A 108 -8.56 -18.43 -31.51
CA ASP A 108 -7.90 -19.65 -32.01
C ASP A 108 -8.70 -20.93 -31.71
N LEU A 109 -9.37 -20.99 -30.56
CA LEU A 109 -10.23 -22.12 -30.19
C LEU A 109 -11.45 -22.19 -31.08
N GLU A 110 -12.08 -21.05 -31.39
CA GLU A 110 -13.18 -20.97 -32.33
C GLU A 110 -12.74 -21.40 -33.74
N ASN A 111 -11.59 -20.93 -34.21
CA ASN A 111 -11.02 -21.33 -35.50
C ASN A 111 -10.72 -22.83 -35.58
N ALA A 112 -10.11 -23.39 -34.54
CA ALA A 112 -9.85 -24.83 -34.46
C ALA A 112 -11.15 -25.66 -34.42
N SER A 113 -12.20 -25.12 -33.79
CA SER A 113 -13.53 -25.75 -33.77
C SER A 113 -14.21 -25.71 -35.14
N LYS A 114 -14.09 -24.60 -35.89
CA LYS A 114 -14.55 -24.51 -37.28
C LYS A 114 -13.83 -25.52 -38.18
N MET A 115 -12.50 -25.62 -38.06
CA MET A 115 -11.69 -26.60 -38.79
C MET A 115 -12.10 -28.05 -38.48
N PHE A 116 -12.41 -28.34 -37.21
CA PHE A 116 -12.91 -29.64 -36.79
C PHE A 116 -14.26 -29.98 -37.43
N ASN A 117 -15.21 -29.04 -37.41
CA ASN A 117 -16.53 -29.20 -38.00
C ASN A 117 -16.46 -29.34 -39.52
N GLU A 118 -15.60 -28.55 -40.18
CA GLU A 118 -15.35 -28.67 -41.61
C GLU A 118 -14.75 -30.03 -41.96
N GLY A 119 -13.80 -30.53 -41.16
CA GLY A 119 -13.25 -31.88 -41.32
C GLY A 119 -14.31 -32.96 -41.25
N ASN A 120 -15.25 -32.87 -40.29
CA ASN A 120 -16.37 -33.81 -40.19
C ASN A 120 -17.30 -33.72 -41.41
N SER A 121 -17.67 -32.51 -41.85
CA SER A 121 -18.53 -32.34 -43.03
C SER A 121 -17.90 -32.89 -44.30
N ARG A 122 -16.59 -32.67 -44.50
CA ARG A 122 -15.82 -33.24 -45.62
C ARG A 122 -15.72 -34.77 -45.54
N LEU A 123 -15.59 -35.31 -44.33
CA LEU A 123 -15.57 -36.76 -44.09
C LEU A 123 -16.91 -37.38 -44.50
N ASP A 124 -18.03 -36.81 -44.05
CA ASP A 124 -19.38 -37.30 -44.38
C ASP A 124 -19.62 -37.31 -45.90
N ALA A 125 -19.25 -36.23 -46.59
CA ALA A 125 -19.36 -36.12 -48.03
C ALA A 125 -18.45 -37.13 -48.78
N ALA A 126 -17.22 -37.33 -48.31
CA ALA A 126 -16.28 -38.28 -48.91
C ALA A 126 -16.73 -39.74 -48.71
N VAL A 127 -17.30 -40.07 -47.56
CA VAL A 127 -17.89 -41.39 -47.27
C VAL A 127 -19.10 -41.64 -48.18
N ALA A 128 -20.00 -40.67 -48.33
CA ALA A 128 -21.19 -40.80 -49.18
C ALA A 128 -20.82 -41.04 -50.67
N THR A 129 -19.75 -40.41 -51.13
CA THR A 129 -19.24 -40.53 -52.51
C THR A 129 -18.23 -41.66 -52.72
N LYS A 130 -17.92 -42.45 -51.67
CA LYS A 130 -16.88 -43.50 -51.67
C LYS A 130 -15.50 -43.00 -52.12
N ASN A 131 -15.19 -41.72 -51.87
CA ASN A 131 -13.90 -41.11 -52.18
C ASN A 131 -12.90 -41.35 -51.05
N PHE A 132 -12.18 -42.47 -51.11
CA PHE A 132 -11.22 -42.86 -50.06
C PHE A 132 -10.05 -41.87 -49.88
N ALA A 133 -9.61 -41.19 -50.94
CA ALA A 133 -8.60 -40.13 -50.83
C ALA A 133 -9.14 -38.92 -50.04
N GLY A 134 -10.41 -38.56 -50.27
CA GLY A 134 -11.10 -37.52 -49.50
C GLY A 134 -11.28 -37.88 -48.03
N VAL A 135 -11.57 -39.15 -47.72
CA VAL A 135 -11.67 -39.67 -46.35
C VAL A 135 -10.35 -39.50 -45.60
N ALA A 136 -9.22 -39.88 -46.21
CA ALA A 136 -7.90 -39.75 -45.59
C ALA A 136 -7.55 -38.28 -45.30
N MET A 137 -7.83 -37.37 -46.24
CA MET A 137 -7.58 -35.93 -46.07
C MET A 137 -8.47 -35.31 -44.98
N ALA A 138 -9.75 -35.69 -44.92
CA ALA A 138 -10.66 -35.24 -43.88
C ALA A 138 -10.25 -35.74 -42.48
N GLN A 139 -9.80 -36.99 -42.36
CA GLN A 139 -9.28 -37.54 -41.12
C GLN A 139 -8.01 -36.82 -40.64
N LEU A 140 -7.10 -36.46 -41.54
CA LEU A 140 -5.93 -35.65 -41.20
C LEU A 140 -6.34 -34.27 -40.66
N LEU A 141 -7.34 -33.62 -41.28
CA LEU A 141 -7.85 -32.33 -40.84
C LEU A 141 -8.47 -32.42 -39.43
N ILE A 142 -9.30 -33.43 -39.19
CA ILE A 142 -9.92 -33.72 -37.88
C ILE A 142 -8.84 -33.99 -36.83
N GLY A 143 -7.82 -34.80 -37.16
CA GLY A 143 -6.73 -35.14 -36.27
C GLY A 143 -5.89 -33.92 -35.87
N GLY A 144 -5.58 -33.06 -36.84
CA GLY A 144 -4.89 -31.79 -36.60
C GLY A 144 -5.71 -30.83 -35.73
N ALA A 145 -7.00 -30.67 -36.04
CA ALA A 145 -7.90 -29.81 -35.28
C ALA A 145 -8.09 -30.30 -33.83
N LYS A 146 -8.27 -31.61 -33.61
CA LYS A 146 -8.37 -32.21 -32.26
C LYS A 146 -7.13 -31.92 -31.41
N LYS A 147 -5.93 -32.10 -31.98
CA LYS A 147 -4.67 -31.79 -31.29
C LYS A 147 -4.58 -30.31 -30.92
N LYS A 148 -4.90 -29.42 -31.85
CA LYS A 148 -4.88 -27.97 -31.61
C LYS A 148 -5.89 -27.56 -30.54
N LEU A 149 -7.10 -28.13 -30.54
CA LEU A 149 -8.12 -27.89 -29.52
C LEU A 149 -7.69 -28.34 -28.12
N ALA A 150 -7.00 -29.49 -28.00
CA ALA A 150 -6.50 -29.96 -26.70
C ALA A 150 -5.48 -28.97 -26.12
N VAL A 151 -4.51 -28.53 -26.92
CA VAL A 151 -3.48 -27.55 -26.50
C VAL A 151 -4.11 -26.22 -26.10
N LEU A 152 -5.01 -25.68 -26.92
CA LEU A 152 -5.66 -24.40 -26.66
C LEU A 152 -6.52 -24.43 -25.39
N LYS A 153 -7.19 -25.55 -25.10
CA LYS A 153 -7.96 -25.71 -23.85
C LYS A 153 -7.06 -25.69 -22.62
N THR A 154 -5.91 -26.34 -22.67
CA THR A 154 -4.92 -26.30 -21.57
C THR A 154 -4.39 -24.87 -21.38
N GLN A 155 -3.96 -24.22 -22.45
CA GLN A 155 -3.45 -22.84 -22.40
C GLN A 155 -4.48 -21.84 -21.88
N LEU A 156 -5.76 -22.01 -22.23
CA LEU A 156 -6.85 -21.18 -21.72
C LEU A 156 -7.14 -21.44 -20.23
N GLY A 157 -6.98 -22.69 -19.77
CA GLY A 157 -7.01 -23.04 -18.36
C GLY A 157 -5.90 -22.35 -17.59
N ASP A 158 -4.65 -22.51 -18.04
CA ASP A 158 -3.48 -21.89 -17.42
C ASP A 158 -3.58 -20.35 -17.38
N ASN A 159 -4.10 -19.73 -18.44
CA ASN A 159 -4.32 -18.29 -18.49
C ASN A 159 -5.39 -17.82 -17.48
N ASN A 160 -6.50 -18.56 -17.34
CA ASN A 160 -7.51 -18.27 -16.32
C ASN A 160 -6.97 -18.46 -14.89
N ASP A 161 -6.14 -19.47 -14.66
CA ASP A 161 -5.49 -19.70 -13.37
C ASP A 161 -4.51 -18.57 -13.02
N GLN A 162 -3.85 -17.97 -14.01
CA GLN A 162 -3.01 -16.78 -13.82
C GLN A 162 -3.78 -15.49 -13.56
N MET A 163 -5.09 -15.47 -13.84
CA MET A 163 -5.98 -14.33 -13.57
C MET A 163 -6.64 -14.39 -12.18
N ASN A 164 -6.74 -15.57 -11.56
CA ASN A 164 -7.33 -15.79 -10.23
C ASN A 164 -6.30 -15.67 -9.10
#